data_AF-A0A661SG15-F1
#
_entry.id   AF-A0A661SG15-F1
#
_cell.length_a   1.000
_cell.length_b   1.000
_cell.length_c   1.000
_cell.angle_alpha   90.00
_cell.angle_beta   90.00
_cell.angle_gamma   90.00
#
_symmetry.space_group_name_H-M   'P 1'
#
loop_
_entity.id
_entity.type
_entity.pdbx_description
1 polymer ?
#
loop_
_entity_poly.entity_id
_entity_poly.type
_entity_poly.pdbx_seq_one_letter_code
_entity_poly.pdbx_strand_id
1 'polypeptide(L)'
;MNLMAFGPFSDTLLDFDSGQEGLHMVYGPNEAGKSTALRALRQMLYGIPHNSPDNFVHPYPRLRIGATLRRDDGAILEFIRRKGRNNTLRGPDDAEVLDEARLRTFLGGVDAPLFSTMFGIDHARLVQGGQEIIQGGGDIGQILFAAGSGISDFRKVRNDLLAEAENLFKPSGKRPRINEAISSLKQKRKLIRDIQLSSQEWEQHDLALKNAREKKQVLEKELEEKDRECHRLERIRDSLPAIARRKELLEDYKTCEDAVLLPSDFAKRRRDTVKKQQIEEHALARTLQNLEEIQQGLEKLAVPESLIRNAEGIGQVYQELGSHRKAMKDRGRLEGLLSGAKSEAGDILRGLRRDLTLDQADQLRVEKAESIRIQELGSEYERLITRQESTKEEMSKLSLRMSRLKSQLAKLEAPHDTDELRKILDKMQGHGDLETAYGNLCREIKKAEGEVCFGVRKLGIELKSPEAVRDLPIPSPETIDAFEQSLGNAESAVQRYRSDKDELERRVVEIDGQIEQLQLEQEVPTEHDLNEARHTREQGWQLIRGHLLNTATNGAADHEVAFVAAFPPATTLTEAYELSVRHADELADRLRREADRVAQKVSLLSDRKTREAHLTRLSRKLKNAG
;
A
#
# COMPACT_ATOMS: atom_id res chain seq x y z
N MET A 1 83.51 -42.41 54.92
CA MET A 1 82.85 -41.32 54.14
C MET A 1 82.95 -40.04 54.95
N ASN A 2 83.45 -38.94 54.38
CA ASN A 2 83.65 -37.66 55.07
C ASN A 2 82.72 -36.57 54.51
N LEU A 3 81.76 -36.13 55.31
CA LEU A 3 80.81 -35.06 54.99
C LEU A 3 81.40 -33.70 55.39
N MET A 4 82.35 -33.19 54.60
CA MET A 4 83.06 -31.94 54.88
C MET A 4 82.11 -30.74 54.91
N ALA A 5 81.32 -30.56 53.86
CA ALA A 5 80.31 -29.49 53.79
C ALA A 5 79.16 -29.95 52.90
N PHE A 6 78.10 -30.50 53.49
CA PHE A 6 76.95 -30.99 52.74
C PHE A 6 75.67 -31.06 53.58
N GLY A 7 74.58 -30.42 53.13
CA GLY A 7 73.33 -30.40 53.86
C GLY A 7 73.51 -29.83 55.29
N PRO A 8 73.11 -30.57 56.35
CA PRO A 8 73.27 -30.13 57.73
C PRO A 8 74.68 -30.43 58.29
N PHE A 9 75.52 -31.18 57.58
CA PHE A 9 76.78 -31.69 58.09
C PHE A 9 77.94 -30.71 57.84
N SER A 10 78.78 -30.53 58.86
CA SER A 10 80.05 -29.78 58.78
C SER A 10 81.14 -30.67 59.38
N ASP A 11 82.13 -31.05 58.56
CA ASP A 11 83.25 -31.93 58.90
C ASP A 11 82.84 -33.19 59.68
N THR A 12 81.78 -33.86 59.22
CA THR A 12 81.25 -35.06 59.88
C THR A 12 81.80 -36.34 59.23
N LEU A 13 82.59 -37.11 59.97
CA LEU A 13 83.11 -38.40 59.49
C LEU A 13 82.13 -39.54 59.81
N LEU A 14 81.69 -40.25 58.78
CA LEU A 14 81.02 -41.54 58.88
C LEU A 14 82.05 -42.64 58.58
N ASP A 15 82.61 -43.21 59.64
CA ASP A 15 83.55 -44.33 59.56
C ASP A 15 82.79 -45.65 59.43
N PHE A 16 83.18 -46.45 58.44
CA PHE A 16 82.63 -47.78 58.16
C PHE A 16 83.74 -48.85 58.16
N ASP A 17 84.98 -48.52 58.54
CA ASP A 17 86.13 -49.44 58.53
C ASP A 17 86.21 -50.30 59.82
N SER A 18 85.48 -49.92 60.87
CA SER A 18 85.56 -50.54 62.20
C SER A 18 84.89 -51.93 62.32
N GLY A 19 84.40 -52.52 61.21
CA GLY A 19 83.74 -53.82 61.19
C GLY A 19 84.25 -54.68 60.02
N GLN A 20 84.43 -55.98 60.26
CA GLN A 20 84.70 -56.96 59.20
C GLN A 20 83.53 -56.99 58.20
N GLU A 21 83.51 -56.10 57.22
CA GLU A 21 82.66 -56.11 56.01
C GLU A 21 81.20 -56.56 56.27
N GLY A 22 80.58 -55.98 57.31
CA GLY A 22 79.27 -56.38 57.84
C GLY A 22 78.17 -55.34 57.69
N LEU A 23 77.07 -55.50 58.43
CA LEU A 23 75.95 -54.55 58.44
C LEU A 23 76.26 -53.32 59.31
N HIS A 24 76.28 -52.14 58.70
CA HIS A 24 76.41 -50.87 59.41
C HIS A 24 75.04 -50.20 59.59
N MET A 25 74.72 -49.81 60.82
CA MET A 25 73.47 -49.10 61.13
C MET A 25 73.76 -47.65 61.51
N VAL A 26 73.34 -46.71 60.65
CA VAL A 26 73.37 -45.28 60.94
C VAL A 26 72.04 -44.86 61.53
N TYR A 27 72.00 -44.58 62.83
CA TYR A 27 70.78 -44.20 63.55
C TYR A 27 70.91 -42.82 64.22
N GLY A 28 69.78 -42.22 64.55
CA GLY A 28 69.68 -40.90 65.17
C GLY A 28 68.23 -40.45 65.27
N PRO A 29 67.92 -39.36 65.98
CA PRO A 29 66.56 -38.81 66.05
C PRO A 29 66.03 -38.42 64.66
N ASN A 30 64.72 -38.15 64.57
CA ASN A 30 64.16 -37.55 63.36
C ASN A 30 64.86 -36.21 63.09
N GLU A 31 65.01 -35.86 61.81
CA GLU A 31 65.73 -34.66 61.35
C GLU A 31 67.26 -34.63 61.57
N ALA A 32 67.85 -35.69 62.13
CA ALA A 32 69.31 -35.83 62.26
C ALA A 32 70.07 -35.97 60.92
N GLY A 33 69.40 -35.83 59.77
CA GLY A 33 70.04 -35.86 58.46
C GLY A 33 70.25 -37.24 57.84
N LYS A 34 69.61 -38.33 58.33
CA LYS A 34 69.75 -39.70 57.78
C LYS A 34 69.47 -39.80 56.28
N SER A 35 68.34 -39.25 55.83
CA SER A 35 68.01 -39.19 54.40
C SER A 35 68.98 -38.31 53.62
N THR A 36 69.51 -37.25 54.24
CA THR A 36 70.53 -36.38 53.64
C THR A 36 71.86 -37.11 53.49
N ALA A 37 72.25 -37.96 54.44
CA ALA A 37 73.44 -38.81 54.34
C ALA A 37 73.31 -39.83 53.20
N LEU A 38 72.14 -40.43 53.00
CA LEU A 38 71.89 -41.31 51.84
C LEU A 38 71.97 -40.54 50.51
N ARG A 39 71.43 -39.32 50.45
CA ARG A 39 71.59 -38.43 49.28
C ARG A 39 73.05 -38.07 49.05
N ALA A 40 73.81 -37.79 50.11
CA ALA A 40 75.23 -37.50 50.05
C ALA A 40 76.01 -38.69 49.50
N LEU A 41 75.71 -39.92 49.95
CA LEU A 41 76.33 -41.14 49.42
C LEU A 41 76.10 -41.28 47.91
N ARG A 42 74.86 -41.09 47.45
CA ARG A 42 74.56 -41.12 46.01
C ARG A 42 75.30 -40.01 45.25
N GLN A 43 75.30 -38.79 45.77
CA GLN A 43 75.92 -37.63 45.11
C GLN A 43 77.45 -37.70 45.14
N MET A 44 78.03 -38.39 46.11
CA MET A 44 79.46 -38.70 46.19
C MET A 44 79.87 -39.62 45.03
N LEU A 45 79.09 -40.69 44.78
CA LEU A 45 79.35 -41.66 43.71
C LEU A 45 79.09 -41.06 42.31
N TYR A 46 77.94 -40.40 42.12
CA TYR A 46 77.46 -40.01 40.78
C TYR A 46 77.47 -38.50 40.49
N GLY A 47 77.88 -37.68 41.46
CA GLY A 47 77.95 -36.23 41.33
C GLY A 47 76.79 -35.48 42.00
N ILE A 48 77.05 -34.23 42.38
CA ILE A 48 76.07 -33.32 43.00
C ILE A 48 75.28 -32.62 41.88
N PRO A 49 73.95 -32.77 41.80
CA PRO A 49 73.15 -32.17 40.73
C PRO A 49 73.13 -30.64 40.83
N HIS A 50 72.89 -29.99 39.69
CA HIS A 50 72.89 -28.53 39.60
C HIS A 50 71.87 -27.86 40.54
N ASN A 51 70.70 -28.48 40.71
CA ASN A 51 69.59 -28.05 41.56
C ASN A 51 69.54 -28.78 42.92
N SER A 52 70.69 -29.23 43.45
CA SER A 52 70.73 -29.92 44.75
C SER A 52 70.13 -29.05 45.87
N PRO A 53 69.14 -29.55 46.65
CA PRO A 53 68.53 -28.82 47.77
C PRO A 53 69.40 -28.81 49.04
N ASP A 54 70.60 -29.40 49.00
CA ASP A 54 71.46 -29.64 50.16
C ASP A 54 72.43 -28.47 50.46
N ASN A 55 72.08 -27.23 50.08
CA ASN A 55 72.92 -26.03 50.24
C ASN A 55 72.46 -25.07 51.36
N PHE A 56 71.61 -25.54 52.28
CA PHE A 56 70.95 -24.69 53.26
C PHE A 56 71.88 -24.20 54.38
N VAL A 57 72.90 -24.97 54.79
CA VAL A 57 73.96 -24.50 55.71
C VAL A 57 75.18 -24.00 54.92
N HIS A 58 75.56 -24.70 53.87
CA HIS A 58 76.78 -24.45 53.10
C HIS A 58 76.46 -23.93 51.69
N PRO A 59 77.02 -22.79 51.25
CA PRO A 59 76.78 -22.28 49.91
C PRO A 59 77.37 -23.22 48.85
N TYR A 60 76.77 -23.25 47.66
CA TYR A 60 77.14 -24.19 46.58
C TYR A 60 78.64 -24.35 46.29
N PRO A 61 79.49 -23.30 46.28
CA PRO A 61 80.92 -23.46 46.02
C PRO A 61 81.68 -24.20 47.13
N ARG A 62 81.12 -24.27 48.34
CA ARG A 62 81.73 -24.96 49.48
C ARG A 62 81.34 -26.43 49.56
N LEU A 63 80.32 -26.88 48.82
CA LEU A 63 79.82 -28.25 48.92
C LEU A 63 80.88 -29.28 48.52
N ARG A 64 81.27 -30.12 49.48
CA ARG A 64 82.31 -31.14 49.37
C ARG A 64 81.93 -32.39 50.14
N ILE A 65 82.08 -33.54 49.50
CA ILE A 65 81.92 -34.86 50.11
C ILE A 65 83.17 -35.68 49.81
N GLY A 66 83.94 -36.00 50.85
CA GLY A 66 85.10 -36.88 50.78
C GLY A 66 84.72 -38.36 50.92
N ALA A 67 85.48 -39.23 50.28
CA ALA A 67 85.27 -40.66 50.32
C ALA A 67 86.58 -41.42 50.20
N THR A 68 86.67 -42.54 50.92
CA THR A 68 87.70 -43.56 50.73
C THR A 68 86.95 -44.84 50.42
N LEU A 69 87.16 -45.40 49.23
CA LEU A 69 86.59 -46.67 48.80
C LEU A 69 87.69 -47.72 48.74
N ARG A 70 87.42 -48.91 49.28
CA ARG A 70 88.28 -50.09 49.18
C ARG A 70 87.57 -51.15 48.33
N ARG A 71 88.26 -51.69 47.34
CA ARG A 71 87.79 -52.81 46.52
C ARG A 71 88.26 -54.15 47.12
N ASP A 72 87.64 -55.25 46.71
CA ASP A 72 87.94 -56.62 47.17
C ASP A 72 89.40 -57.05 46.90
N ASP A 73 90.01 -56.53 45.83
CA ASP A 73 91.43 -56.72 45.51
C ASP A 73 92.41 -55.87 46.33
N GLY A 74 91.90 -55.12 47.31
CA GLY A 74 92.68 -54.26 48.20
C GLY A 74 93.02 -52.88 47.64
N ALA A 75 92.58 -52.54 46.42
CA ALA A 75 92.79 -51.21 45.87
C ALA A 75 91.99 -50.15 46.65
N ILE A 76 92.65 -49.05 47.01
CA ILE A 76 92.04 -47.93 47.75
C ILE A 76 91.96 -46.71 46.82
N LEU A 77 90.80 -46.06 46.79
CA LEU A 77 90.57 -44.79 46.09
C LEU A 77 90.05 -43.75 47.07
N GLU A 78 90.88 -42.73 47.33
CA GLU A 78 90.51 -41.55 48.11
C GLU A 78 90.20 -40.39 47.18
N PHE A 79 89.06 -39.74 47.39
CA PHE A 79 88.63 -38.62 46.56
C PHE A 79 87.68 -37.66 47.29
N ILE A 80 87.60 -36.44 46.78
CA ILE A 80 86.63 -35.43 47.19
C ILE A 80 85.73 -35.10 46.00
N ARG A 81 84.42 -35.12 46.23
CA ARG A 81 83.42 -34.71 45.25
C ARG A 81 82.94 -33.30 45.56
N ARG A 82 83.20 -32.38 44.63
CA ARG A 82 82.75 -30.98 44.63
C ARG A 82 81.53 -30.78 43.73
N LYS A 83 80.69 -29.79 44.03
CA LYS A 83 79.65 -29.33 43.08
C LYS A 83 80.27 -28.57 41.89
N GLY A 84 79.93 -28.99 40.67
CA GLY A 84 80.34 -28.34 39.43
C GLY A 84 79.80 -29.07 38.20
N ARG A 85 80.00 -28.50 37.00
CA ARG A 85 79.67 -29.19 35.74
C ARG A 85 80.82 -30.09 35.25
N ASN A 86 82.06 -29.61 35.41
CA ASN A 86 83.28 -30.30 34.99
C ASN A 86 84.26 -30.40 36.17
N ASN A 87 85.19 -31.36 36.13
CA ASN A 87 86.28 -31.53 37.11
C ASN A 87 85.79 -31.57 38.56
N THR A 88 84.73 -32.35 38.80
CA THR A 88 84.04 -32.47 40.10
C THR A 88 84.67 -33.50 41.03
N LEU A 89 85.40 -34.48 40.49
CA LEU A 89 86.15 -35.48 41.25
C LEU A 89 87.58 -34.96 41.49
N ARG A 90 87.95 -34.82 42.75
CA ARG A 90 89.25 -34.29 43.18
C ARG A 90 90.02 -35.32 44.01
N GLY A 91 91.35 -35.19 44.02
CA GLY A 91 92.22 -35.92 44.94
C GLY A 91 91.95 -35.56 46.40
N PRO A 92 92.61 -36.26 47.34
CA PRO A 92 92.47 -36.00 48.79
C PRO A 92 92.95 -34.60 49.20
N ASP A 93 93.74 -33.93 48.36
CA ASP A 93 94.23 -32.56 48.55
C ASP A 93 93.25 -31.46 48.04
N ASP A 94 92.08 -31.85 47.52
CA ASP A 94 91.07 -30.98 46.87
C ASP A 94 91.60 -30.17 45.66
N ALA A 95 92.82 -30.45 45.18
CA ALA A 95 93.46 -29.71 44.10
C ALA A 95 93.57 -30.55 42.82
N GLU A 96 94.10 -31.77 42.92
CA GLU A 96 94.27 -32.68 41.77
C GLU A 96 92.91 -33.10 41.19
N VAL A 97 92.75 -33.13 39.86
CA VAL A 97 91.52 -33.64 39.20
C VAL A 97 91.71 -35.12 38.91
N LEU A 98 90.82 -35.96 39.44
CA LEU A 98 90.82 -37.39 39.15
C LEU A 98 89.89 -37.71 37.97
N ASP A 99 90.30 -38.65 37.12
CA ASP A 99 89.48 -39.16 36.02
C ASP A 99 88.28 -39.96 36.56
N GLU A 100 87.09 -39.66 36.07
CA GLU A 100 85.84 -40.33 36.42
C GLU A 100 85.87 -41.83 36.08
N ALA A 101 86.66 -42.23 35.07
CA ALA A 101 86.87 -43.64 34.75
C ALA A 101 87.46 -44.43 35.92
N ARG A 102 88.32 -43.81 36.75
CA ARG A 102 88.88 -44.44 37.95
C ARG A 102 87.83 -44.73 39.01
N LEU A 103 86.79 -43.91 39.13
CA LEU A 103 85.69 -44.22 40.05
C LEU A 103 84.75 -45.28 39.46
N ARG A 104 84.51 -45.25 38.14
CA ARG A 104 83.62 -46.23 37.48
C ARG A 104 84.10 -47.67 37.64
N THR A 105 85.41 -47.92 37.72
CA THR A 105 85.94 -49.26 38.00
C THR A 105 85.62 -49.77 39.40
N PHE A 106 85.30 -48.89 40.37
CA PHE A 106 84.83 -49.25 41.71
C PHE A 106 83.30 -49.44 41.77
N LEU A 107 82.55 -48.96 40.76
CA LEU A 107 81.08 -49.02 40.73
C LEU A 107 80.53 -50.26 39.99
N GLY A 108 81.38 -51.08 39.37
CA GLY A 108 80.96 -52.35 38.75
C GLY A 108 79.91 -52.21 37.63
N GLY A 109 79.82 -51.05 36.97
CA GLY A 109 78.83 -50.78 35.91
C GLY A 109 77.45 -50.35 36.42
N VAL A 110 77.26 -50.15 37.73
CA VAL A 110 75.99 -49.64 38.29
C VAL A 110 75.90 -48.14 38.07
N ASP A 111 74.92 -47.72 37.26
CA ASP A 111 74.64 -46.31 36.99
C ASP A 111 73.73 -45.66 38.06
N ALA A 112 73.57 -44.35 38.00
CA ALA A 112 72.82 -43.60 39.01
C ALA A 112 71.32 -43.99 39.11
N PRO A 113 70.61 -44.26 37.98
CA PRO A 113 69.26 -44.83 38.01
C PRO A 113 69.20 -46.23 38.64
N LEU A 114 70.11 -47.15 38.29
CA LEU A 114 70.11 -48.50 38.86
C LEU A 114 70.43 -48.49 40.36
N PHE A 115 71.44 -47.71 40.78
CA PHE A 115 71.76 -47.52 42.20
C PHE A 115 70.56 -47.03 42.98
N SER A 116 69.86 -46.06 42.40
CA SER A 116 68.67 -45.44 42.94
C SER A 116 67.49 -46.39 43.15
N THR A 117 67.31 -47.35 42.25
CA THR A 117 66.18 -48.29 42.28
C THR A 117 66.47 -49.51 43.15
N MET A 118 67.70 -50.03 43.11
CA MET A 118 68.05 -51.31 43.73
C MET A 118 68.77 -51.17 45.08
N PHE A 119 69.58 -50.12 45.29
CA PHE A 119 70.51 -50.02 46.43
C PHE A 119 70.23 -48.80 47.34
N GLY A 120 69.67 -47.72 46.80
CA GLY A 120 69.35 -46.47 47.51
C GLY A 120 67.85 -46.28 47.73
N ILE A 121 67.19 -47.27 48.33
CA ILE A 121 65.74 -47.29 48.54
C ILE A 121 65.37 -46.24 49.60
N ASP A 122 64.55 -45.27 49.20
CA ASP A 122 63.87 -44.34 50.11
C ASP A 122 62.36 -44.61 50.13
N HIS A 123 61.67 -44.07 51.14
CA HIS A 123 60.23 -44.31 51.30
C HIS A 123 59.41 -43.80 50.09
N ALA A 124 59.80 -42.67 49.50
CA ALA A 124 59.09 -42.07 48.38
C ALA A 124 59.16 -42.95 47.11
N ARG A 125 60.31 -43.57 46.85
CA ARG A 125 60.50 -44.47 45.72
C ARG A 125 59.80 -45.80 45.87
N LEU A 126 59.66 -46.29 47.09
CA LEU A 126 58.91 -47.52 47.35
C LEU A 126 57.42 -47.34 46.99
N VAL A 127 56.88 -46.16 47.27
CA VAL A 127 55.50 -45.78 46.87
C VAL A 127 55.39 -45.62 45.36
N GLN A 128 56.35 -44.95 44.72
CA GLN A 128 56.35 -44.76 43.26
C GLN A 128 56.46 -46.09 42.50
N GLY A 129 57.37 -46.99 42.91
CA GLY A 129 57.50 -48.32 42.31
C GLY A 129 56.24 -49.17 42.48
N GLY A 130 55.54 -49.04 43.62
CA GLY A 130 54.22 -49.66 43.81
C GLY A 130 53.17 -49.14 42.83
N GLN A 131 53.17 -47.84 42.52
CA GLN A 131 52.25 -47.25 41.56
C GLN A 131 52.54 -47.67 40.11
N GLU A 132 53.81 -47.79 39.71
CA GLU A 132 54.19 -48.25 38.37
C GLU A 132 53.78 -49.71 38.11
N ILE A 133 53.85 -50.57 39.13
CA ILE A 133 53.36 -51.96 39.07
C ILE A 133 51.84 -52.00 38.90
N ILE A 134 51.10 -51.15 39.62
CA ILE A 134 49.63 -51.07 39.54
C ILE A 134 49.17 -50.55 38.15
N GLN A 135 49.94 -49.66 37.54
CA GLN A 135 49.59 -49.06 36.24
C GLN A 135 50.01 -49.90 35.03
N GLY A 136 50.68 -51.06 35.23
CA GLY A 136 51.05 -51.99 34.16
C GLY A 136 51.99 -51.39 33.10
N GLY A 137 52.64 -50.26 33.41
CA GLY A 137 53.44 -49.48 32.49
C GLY A 137 54.92 -49.64 32.77
N GLY A 138 55.55 -50.62 32.11
CA GLY A 138 57.01 -50.79 32.13
C GLY A 138 57.42 -52.19 31.68
N ASP A 139 58.63 -52.34 31.14
CA ASP A 139 59.18 -53.63 30.71
C ASP A 139 59.14 -54.68 31.83
N ILE A 140 59.19 -54.25 33.10
CA ILE A 140 59.13 -55.13 34.28
C ILE A 140 57.72 -55.72 34.49
N GLY A 141 56.66 -54.93 34.32
CA GLY A 141 55.28 -55.42 34.46
C GLY A 141 54.90 -56.42 33.36
N GLN A 142 55.48 -56.26 32.16
CA GLN A 142 55.30 -57.19 31.05
C GLN A 142 56.05 -58.51 31.25
N ILE A 143 57.28 -58.48 31.78
CA ILE A 143 58.07 -59.68 32.07
C ILE A 143 57.40 -60.51 33.18
N LEU A 144 56.85 -59.85 34.21
CA LEU A 144 56.18 -60.54 35.33
C LEU A 144 54.90 -61.27 34.89
N PHE A 145 54.08 -60.67 34.00
CA PHE A 145 52.86 -61.29 33.48
C PHE A 145 53.12 -62.38 32.44
N ALA A 146 54.15 -62.22 31.60
CA ALA A 146 54.54 -63.22 30.61
C ALA A 146 55.12 -64.49 31.25
N ALA A 147 55.88 -64.34 32.35
CA ALA A 147 56.46 -65.48 33.07
C ALA A 147 55.43 -66.26 33.92
N GLY A 148 54.36 -65.62 34.40
CA GLY A 148 53.39 -66.23 35.31
C GLY A 148 52.18 -66.91 34.65
N SER A 149 51.87 -66.64 33.37
CA SER A 149 50.57 -67.05 32.78
C SER A 149 50.64 -67.92 31.53
N GLY A 150 51.80 -68.08 30.87
CA GLY A 150 51.95 -68.95 29.69
C GLY A 150 51.16 -68.51 28.44
N ILE A 151 50.53 -67.32 28.45
CA ILE A 151 49.71 -66.83 27.33
C ILE A 151 50.57 -65.95 26.42
N SER A 152 51.14 -66.56 25.38
CA SER A 152 51.90 -65.87 24.32
C SER A 152 51.02 -65.00 23.39
N ASP A 153 49.69 -65.08 23.47
CA ASP A 153 48.76 -64.42 22.53
C ASP A 153 48.15 -63.09 23.02
N PHE A 154 48.45 -62.62 24.24
CA PHE A 154 47.90 -61.34 24.73
C PHE A 154 48.29 -60.14 23.84
N ARG A 155 49.48 -60.19 23.22
CA ARG A 155 49.92 -59.17 22.26
C ARG A 155 49.05 -59.12 21.01
N LYS A 156 48.62 -60.27 20.49
CA LYS A 156 47.77 -60.30 19.28
C LYS A 156 46.40 -59.72 19.56
N VAL A 157 45.74 -60.18 20.62
CA VAL A 157 44.41 -59.67 21.02
C VAL A 157 44.44 -58.17 21.28
N ARG A 158 45.48 -57.65 21.95
CA ARG A 158 45.64 -56.20 22.15
C ARG A 158 45.79 -55.44 20.83
N ASN A 159 46.57 -55.98 19.89
CA ASN A 159 46.78 -55.33 18.60
C ASN A 159 45.52 -55.38 17.72
N ASP A 160 44.74 -56.47 17.79
CA ASP A 160 43.48 -56.59 17.07
C ASP A 160 42.44 -55.59 17.61
N LEU A 161 42.33 -55.46 18.94
CA LEU A 161 41.47 -54.47 19.57
C LEU A 161 41.90 -53.03 19.26
N LEU A 162 43.21 -52.77 19.15
CA LEU A 162 43.72 -51.46 18.73
C LEU A 162 43.37 -51.19 17.26
N ALA A 163 43.45 -52.18 16.38
CA ALA A 163 43.08 -52.04 14.96
C ALA A 163 41.57 -51.81 14.78
N GLU A 164 40.72 -52.51 15.54
CA GLU A 164 39.27 -52.27 15.55
C GLU A 164 38.93 -50.87 16.09
N ALA A 165 39.56 -50.45 17.18
CA ALA A 165 39.39 -49.12 17.73
C ALA A 165 39.80 -48.04 16.72
N GLU A 166 40.93 -48.24 16.02
CA GLU A 166 41.40 -47.36 14.96
C GLU A 166 40.49 -47.30 13.74
N ASN A 167 39.81 -48.40 13.38
CA ASN A 167 38.83 -48.40 12.29
C ASN A 167 37.54 -47.67 12.66
N LEU A 168 37.17 -47.67 13.95
CA LEU A 168 36.00 -46.97 14.46
C LEU A 168 36.26 -45.48 14.67
N PHE A 169 37.40 -45.12 15.26
CA PHE A 169 37.75 -43.75 15.64
C PHE A 169 39.26 -43.50 15.57
N LYS A 170 39.65 -42.40 14.92
CA LYS A 170 41.02 -41.89 14.99
C LYS A 170 40.99 -40.43 15.44
N PRO A 171 41.77 -40.04 16.47
CA PRO A 171 41.79 -38.65 16.97
C PRO A 171 42.03 -37.61 15.87
N SER A 172 42.83 -37.95 14.86
CA SER A 172 43.17 -37.06 13.74
C SER A 172 42.65 -37.57 12.37
N GLY A 173 41.87 -38.65 12.33
CA GLY A 173 41.38 -39.25 11.09
C GLY A 173 39.99 -38.72 10.70
N LYS A 174 39.76 -38.50 9.40
CA LYS A 174 38.45 -38.03 8.89
C LYS A 174 37.52 -39.17 8.44
N ARG A 175 38.08 -40.32 8.09
CA ARG A 175 37.37 -41.47 7.47
C ARG A 175 36.80 -42.54 8.42
N PRO A 176 37.25 -42.72 9.68
CA PRO A 176 36.62 -43.69 10.57
C PRO A 176 35.14 -43.39 10.81
N ARG A 177 34.33 -44.44 10.98
CA ARG A 177 32.86 -44.35 11.06
C ARG A 177 32.35 -43.31 12.07
N ILE A 178 32.99 -43.22 13.25
CA ILE A 178 32.57 -42.28 14.30
C ILE A 178 32.91 -40.84 13.91
N ASN A 179 34.09 -40.60 13.33
CA ASN A 179 34.51 -39.27 12.87
C ASN A 179 33.59 -38.74 11.75
N GLU A 180 33.18 -39.61 10.81
CA GLU A 180 32.23 -39.27 9.75
C GLU A 180 30.83 -38.95 10.32
N ALA A 181 30.33 -39.75 11.26
CA ALA A 181 29.06 -39.50 11.94
C ALA A 181 29.07 -38.16 12.73
N ILE A 182 30.17 -37.85 13.42
CA ILE A 182 30.35 -36.56 14.12
C ILE A 182 30.35 -35.39 13.12
N SER A 183 31.01 -35.56 11.98
CA SER A 183 31.03 -34.54 10.92
C SER A 183 29.63 -34.30 10.36
N SER A 184 28.89 -35.37 10.04
CA SER A 184 27.50 -35.28 9.57
C SER A 184 26.58 -34.62 10.61
N LEU A 185 26.72 -34.98 11.88
CA LEU A 185 25.97 -34.38 12.98
C LEU A 185 26.30 -32.88 13.14
N LYS A 186 27.57 -32.49 13.01
CA LYS A 186 27.98 -31.07 13.02
C LYS A 186 27.38 -30.30 11.84
N GLN A 187 27.39 -30.88 10.63
CA GLN A 187 26.78 -30.28 9.45
C GLN A 187 25.26 -30.11 9.62
N LYS A 188 24.55 -31.15 10.07
CA LYS A 188 23.10 -31.07 10.33
C LYS A 188 22.75 -30.05 11.41
N ARG A 189 23.52 -29.99 12.51
CA ARG A 189 23.36 -28.95 13.56
C ARG A 189 23.69 -27.55 13.06
N LYS A 190 24.56 -27.41 12.06
CA LYS A 190 24.82 -26.13 11.41
C LYS A 190 23.64 -25.74 10.53
N LEU A 191 23.15 -26.64 9.68
CA LEU A 191 21.95 -26.41 8.86
C LEU A 191 20.74 -26.02 9.70
N ILE A 192 20.49 -26.68 10.83
CA ILE A 192 19.40 -26.31 11.74
C ILE A 192 19.58 -24.88 12.26
N ARG A 193 20.80 -24.50 12.68
CA ARG A 193 21.09 -23.13 13.13
C ARG A 193 21.00 -22.09 12.02
N ASP A 194 21.43 -22.43 10.80
CA ASP A 194 21.40 -21.52 9.65
C ASP A 194 19.96 -21.31 9.13
N ILE A 195 19.07 -22.29 9.29
CA ILE A 195 17.65 -22.20 8.91
C ILE A 195 16.79 -21.57 10.03
N GLN A 196 17.19 -21.73 11.29
CA GLN A 196 16.49 -21.12 12.41
C GLN A 196 16.77 -19.63 12.49
N LEU A 197 15.72 -18.83 12.34
CA LEU A 197 15.76 -17.41 12.67
C LEU A 197 16.13 -17.26 14.15
N SER A 198 17.13 -16.44 14.46
CA SER A 198 17.50 -16.23 15.85
C SER A 198 16.36 -15.54 16.61
N SER A 199 16.20 -15.85 17.90
CA SER A 199 15.20 -15.18 18.75
C SER A 199 15.36 -13.65 18.70
N GLN A 200 16.60 -13.18 18.58
CA GLN A 200 16.93 -11.76 18.50
C GLN A 200 16.47 -11.12 17.18
N GLU A 201 16.68 -11.77 16.03
CA GLU A 201 16.18 -11.28 14.74
C GLU A 201 14.65 -11.30 14.70
N TRP A 202 14.02 -12.34 15.27
CA TRP A 202 12.57 -12.41 15.38
C TRP A 202 12.01 -11.28 16.25
N GLU A 203 12.59 -11.04 17.43
CA GLU A 203 12.19 -9.94 18.32
C GLU A 203 12.39 -8.57 17.67
N GLN A 204 13.48 -8.36 16.94
CA GLN A 204 13.71 -7.13 16.18
C GLN A 204 12.65 -6.92 15.10
N HIS A 205 12.31 -7.95 14.33
CA HIS A 205 11.28 -7.87 13.29
C HIS A 205 9.88 -7.70 13.87
N ASP A 206 9.55 -8.38 14.99
CA ASP A 206 8.26 -8.22 15.67
C ASP A 206 8.11 -6.81 16.26
N LEU A 207 9.17 -6.26 16.87
CA LEU A 207 9.17 -4.89 17.37
C LEU A 207 9.05 -3.88 16.23
N ALA A 208 9.76 -4.09 15.11
CA ALA A 208 9.66 -3.24 13.93
C ALA A 208 8.24 -3.26 13.34
N LEU A 209 7.60 -4.44 13.29
CA LEU A 209 6.22 -4.61 12.83
C LEU A 209 5.23 -3.90 13.76
N LYS A 210 5.38 -4.04 15.09
CA LYS A 210 4.55 -3.34 16.08
C LYS A 210 4.68 -1.82 15.93
N ASN A 211 5.90 -1.30 15.88
CA ASN A 211 6.16 0.13 15.68
C ASN A 211 5.59 0.65 14.34
N ALA A 212 5.71 -0.13 13.26
CA ALA A 212 5.15 0.25 11.96
C ALA A 212 3.60 0.27 11.99
N ARG A 213 2.98 -0.69 12.68
CA ARG A 213 1.51 -0.72 12.87
C ARG A 213 1.01 0.45 13.71
N GLU A 214 1.70 0.78 14.80
CA GLU A 214 1.36 1.94 15.63
C GLU A 214 1.49 3.25 14.84
N LYS A 215 2.60 3.44 14.10
CA LYS A 215 2.78 4.59 13.22
C LYS A 215 1.68 4.69 12.16
N LYS A 216 1.31 3.56 11.54
CA LYS A 216 0.21 3.52 10.58
C LYS A 216 -1.10 4.00 11.21
N GLN A 217 -1.44 3.50 12.41
CA GLN A 217 -2.67 3.90 13.09
C GLN A 217 -2.69 5.38 13.47
N VAL A 218 -1.56 5.96 13.87
CA VAL A 218 -1.45 7.40 14.14
C VAL A 218 -1.67 8.20 12.86
N LEU A 219 -1.00 7.83 11.77
CA LEU A 219 -1.14 8.51 10.48
C LEU A 219 -2.55 8.39 9.90
N GLU A 220 -3.22 7.25 10.05
CA GLU A 220 -4.62 7.07 9.63
C GLU A 220 -5.55 8.02 10.39
N LYS A 221 -5.35 8.20 11.70
CA LYS A 221 -6.12 9.18 12.49
C LYS A 221 -5.84 10.61 12.06
N GLU A 222 -4.58 10.97 11.84
CA GLU A 222 -4.22 12.30 11.35
C GLU A 222 -4.83 12.58 9.96
N LEU A 223 -4.81 11.58 9.07
CA LEU A 223 -5.43 11.69 7.75
C LEU A 223 -6.94 11.93 7.86
N GLU A 224 -7.64 11.14 8.67
CA GLU A 224 -9.08 11.33 8.90
C GLU A 224 -9.40 12.73 9.45
N GLU A 225 -8.59 13.25 10.37
CA GLU A 225 -8.78 14.60 10.91
C GLU A 225 -8.58 15.68 9.84
N LYS A 226 -7.54 15.52 9.00
CA LYS A 226 -7.27 16.46 7.90
C LYS A 226 -8.33 16.40 6.81
N ASP A 227 -8.82 15.21 6.46
CA ASP A 227 -9.91 15.04 5.49
C ASP A 227 -11.21 15.67 5.98
N ARG A 228 -11.54 15.49 7.27
CA ARG A 228 -12.71 16.16 7.88
C ARG A 228 -12.59 17.68 7.79
N GLU A 229 -11.40 18.22 8.07
CA GLU A 229 -11.16 19.66 7.98
C GLU A 229 -11.20 20.17 6.53
N CYS A 230 -10.64 19.43 5.57
CA CYS A 230 -10.75 19.71 4.14
C CYS A 230 -12.21 19.77 3.70
N HIS A 231 -13.00 18.71 3.96
CA HIS A 231 -14.41 18.68 3.61
C HIS A 231 -15.21 19.81 4.29
N ARG A 232 -14.86 20.18 5.53
CA ARG A 232 -15.48 21.33 6.23
C ARG A 232 -15.18 22.64 5.48
N LEU A 233 -13.93 22.87 5.11
CA LEU A 233 -13.50 24.08 4.40
C LEU A 233 -14.06 24.14 2.97
N GLU A 234 -14.14 23.01 2.27
CA GLU A 234 -14.78 22.90 0.95
C GLU A 234 -16.26 23.25 1.02
N ARG A 235 -17.01 22.69 1.99
CA ARG A 235 -18.41 23.06 2.21
C ARG A 235 -18.58 24.55 2.48
N ILE A 236 -17.69 25.15 3.27
CA ILE A 236 -17.72 26.60 3.53
C ILE A 236 -17.48 27.35 2.21
N ARG A 237 -16.41 27.00 1.48
CA ARG A 237 -16.06 27.61 0.19
C ARG A 237 -17.21 27.54 -0.80
N ASP A 238 -17.83 26.38 -0.95
CA ASP A 238 -18.91 26.15 -1.90
C ASP A 238 -20.21 26.88 -1.50
N SER A 239 -20.39 27.13 -0.20
CA SER A 239 -21.52 27.92 0.33
C SER A 239 -21.32 29.44 0.24
N LEU A 240 -20.08 29.94 0.14
CA LEU A 240 -19.79 31.38 0.11
C LEU A 240 -20.53 32.13 -1.02
N PRO A 241 -20.59 31.64 -2.27
CA PRO A 241 -21.34 32.31 -3.34
C PRO A 241 -22.83 32.43 -3.02
N ALA A 242 -23.44 31.39 -2.45
CA ALA A 242 -24.85 31.41 -2.05
C ALA A 242 -25.10 32.38 -0.88
N ILE A 243 -24.17 32.46 0.09
CA ILE A 243 -24.24 33.41 1.20
C ILE A 243 -24.10 34.85 0.70
N ALA A 244 -23.18 35.10 -0.23
CA ALA A 244 -23.00 36.41 -0.87
C ALA A 244 -24.27 36.80 -1.65
N ARG A 245 -24.80 35.89 -2.49
CA ARG A 245 -26.03 36.12 -3.24
C ARG A 245 -27.24 36.37 -2.33
N ARG A 246 -27.34 35.66 -1.21
CA ARG A 246 -28.37 35.89 -0.20
C ARG A 246 -28.25 37.28 0.43
N LYS A 247 -27.02 37.75 0.71
CA LYS A 247 -26.81 39.11 1.23
C LYS A 247 -27.25 40.17 0.23
N GLU A 248 -26.85 40.04 -1.04
CA GLU A 248 -27.31 40.93 -2.12
C GLU A 248 -28.84 40.97 -2.20
N LEU A 249 -29.48 39.79 -2.28
CA LEU A 249 -30.94 39.70 -2.37
C LEU A 249 -31.66 40.28 -1.14
N LEU A 250 -31.06 40.20 0.05
CA LEU A 250 -31.61 40.82 1.25
C LEU A 250 -31.43 42.35 1.25
N GLU A 251 -30.35 42.87 0.70
CA GLU A 251 -30.17 44.31 0.48
C GLU A 251 -31.17 44.83 -0.56
N ASP A 252 -31.33 44.11 -1.68
CA ASP A 252 -32.34 44.40 -2.69
C ASP A 252 -33.75 44.35 -2.08
N TYR A 253 -34.04 43.33 -1.28
CA TYR A 253 -35.32 43.22 -0.58
C TYR A 253 -35.58 44.40 0.35
N LYS A 254 -34.59 44.85 1.12
CA LYS A 254 -34.73 46.04 1.98
C LYS A 254 -35.16 47.30 1.23
N THR A 255 -34.70 47.47 -0.03
CA THR A 255 -35.15 48.62 -0.84
C THR A 255 -36.64 48.60 -1.18
N CYS A 256 -37.26 47.41 -1.13
CA CYS A 256 -38.65 47.18 -1.48
C CYS A 256 -39.46 46.60 -0.31
N GLU A 257 -38.93 46.60 0.92
CA GLU A 257 -39.54 45.96 2.09
C GLU A 257 -40.88 46.59 2.45
N ASP A 258 -40.97 47.93 2.31
CA ASP A 258 -42.20 48.70 2.52
C ASP A 258 -43.14 48.70 1.31
N ALA A 259 -42.77 48.04 0.21
CA ALA A 259 -43.59 48.03 -1.00
C ALA A 259 -44.84 47.15 -0.78
N VAL A 260 -46.02 47.76 -0.91
CA VAL A 260 -47.30 47.03 -0.85
C VAL A 260 -47.38 46.06 -2.02
N LEU A 261 -47.52 44.77 -1.72
CA LEU A 261 -47.72 43.72 -2.71
C LEU A 261 -49.07 43.90 -3.40
N LEU A 262 -49.03 44.40 -4.63
CA LEU A 262 -50.23 44.58 -5.45
C LEU A 262 -50.61 43.25 -6.12
N PRO A 263 -51.91 42.93 -6.22
CA PRO A 263 -52.39 41.79 -6.98
C PRO A 263 -51.87 41.81 -8.42
N SER A 264 -51.63 40.64 -9.02
CA SER A 264 -51.12 40.52 -10.40
C SER A 264 -52.02 41.19 -11.45
N ASP A 265 -53.31 41.38 -11.14
CA ASP A 265 -54.28 42.06 -11.98
C ASP A 265 -54.42 43.56 -11.69
N PHE A 266 -53.68 44.13 -10.73
CA PHE A 266 -53.78 45.54 -10.33
C PHE A 266 -53.59 46.50 -11.51
N ALA A 267 -52.58 46.27 -12.35
CA ALA A 267 -52.33 47.12 -13.52
C ALA A 267 -53.47 47.07 -14.54
N LYS A 268 -54.19 45.94 -14.63
CA LYS A 268 -55.36 45.80 -15.49
C LYS A 268 -56.57 46.47 -14.84
N ARG A 269 -56.87 46.17 -13.57
CA ARG A 269 -57.94 46.80 -12.79
C ARG A 269 -57.81 48.32 -12.78
N ARG A 270 -56.63 48.87 -12.53
CA ARG A 270 -56.38 50.33 -12.55
C ARG A 270 -56.72 50.92 -13.91
N ARG A 271 -56.23 50.33 -15.01
CA ARG A 271 -56.51 50.81 -16.37
C ARG A 271 -58.01 50.74 -16.69
N ASP A 272 -58.67 49.65 -16.32
CA ASP A 272 -60.10 49.47 -16.56
C ASP A 272 -60.93 50.45 -15.73
N THR A 273 -60.59 50.66 -14.45
CA THR A 273 -61.26 51.61 -13.56
C THR A 273 -61.06 53.06 -14.03
N VAL A 274 -59.85 53.45 -14.43
CA VAL A 274 -59.59 54.80 -14.98
C VAL A 274 -60.38 55.03 -16.27
N LYS A 275 -60.45 54.03 -17.16
CA LYS A 275 -61.29 54.11 -18.37
C LYS A 275 -62.77 54.24 -18.03
N LYS A 276 -63.28 53.46 -17.07
CA LYS A 276 -64.66 53.58 -16.60
C LYS A 276 -64.93 54.97 -16.03
N GLN A 277 -64.04 55.49 -15.18
CA GLN A 277 -64.17 56.83 -14.64
C GLN A 277 -64.26 57.88 -15.76
N GLN A 278 -63.39 57.83 -16.77
CA GLN A 278 -63.44 58.76 -17.91
C GLN A 278 -64.75 58.66 -18.70
N ILE A 279 -65.26 57.45 -18.93
CA ILE A 279 -66.55 57.23 -19.62
C ILE A 279 -67.69 57.86 -18.81
N GLU A 280 -67.72 57.62 -17.49
CA GLU A 280 -68.77 58.17 -16.61
C GLU A 280 -68.67 59.70 -16.49
N GLU A 281 -67.46 60.27 -16.44
CA GLU A 281 -67.26 61.73 -16.45
C GLU A 281 -67.79 62.37 -17.74
N HIS A 282 -67.54 61.76 -18.90
CA HIS A 282 -68.11 62.22 -20.17
C HIS A 282 -69.63 62.05 -20.24
N ALA A 283 -70.17 60.96 -19.68
CA ALA A 283 -71.62 60.74 -19.61
C ALA A 283 -72.28 61.79 -18.70
N LEU A 284 -71.68 62.10 -17.55
CA LEU A 284 -72.15 63.14 -16.64
C LEU A 284 -72.16 64.51 -17.32
N ALA A 285 -71.06 64.88 -17.99
CA ALA A 285 -70.98 66.15 -18.73
C ALA A 285 -72.08 66.27 -19.80
N ARG A 286 -72.32 65.19 -20.56
CA ARG A 286 -73.39 65.16 -21.58
C ARG A 286 -74.79 65.26 -20.97
N THR A 287 -75.03 64.56 -19.86
CA THR A 287 -76.32 64.63 -19.15
C THR A 287 -76.57 66.03 -18.60
N LEU A 288 -75.55 66.69 -18.04
CA LEU A 288 -75.66 68.07 -17.57
C LEU A 288 -75.96 69.04 -18.72
N GLN A 289 -75.29 68.87 -19.87
CA GLN A 289 -75.58 69.67 -21.06
C GLN A 289 -77.01 69.47 -21.56
N ASN A 290 -77.48 68.23 -21.65
CA ASN A 290 -78.86 67.93 -22.03
C ASN A 290 -79.87 68.52 -21.05
N LEU A 291 -79.55 68.50 -19.75
CA LEU A 291 -80.40 69.07 -18.70
C LEU A 291 -80.51 70.59 -18.88
N GLU A 292 -79.39 71.26 -19.17
CA GLU A 292 -79.36 72.69 -19.47
C GLU A 292 -80.16 73.02 -20.75
N GLU A 293 -80.03 72.23 -21.82
CA GLU A 293 -80.83 72.37 -23.05
C GLU A 293 -82.34 72.21 -22.78
N ILE A 294 -82.73 71.22 -21.97
CA ILE A 294 -84.12 70.98 -21.58
C ILE A 294 -84.64 72.13 -20.71
N GLN A 295 -83.86 72.65 -19.75
CA GLN A 295 -84.23 73.79 -18.93
C GLN A 295 -84.44 75.05 -19.77
N GLN A 296 -83.53 75.35 -20.70
CA GLN A 296 -83.71 76.44 -21.65
C GLN A 296 -84.94 76.23 -22.55
N GLY A 297 -85.23 74.99 -22.94
CA GLY A 297 -86.44 74.62 -23.68
C GLY A 297 -87.72 74.87 -22.89
N LEU A 298 -87.72 74.56 -21.59
CA LEU A 298 -88.82 74.82 -20.67
C LEU A 298 -89.03 76.32 -20.43
N GLU A 299 -87.96 77.10 -20.26
CA GLU A 299 -88.03 78.56 -20.10
C GLU A 299 -88.58 79.27 -21.34
N LYS A 300 -88.29 78.74 -22.54
CA LYS A 300 -88.81 79.26 -23.81
C LYS A 300 -90.24 78.81 -24.12
N LEU A 301 -90.80 77.88 -23.34
CA LEU A 301 -92.11 77.32 -23.59
C LEU A 301 -93.21 78.32 -23.15
N ALA A 302 -93.71 79.10 -24.10
CA ALA A 302 -94.88 79.95 -23.86
C ALA A 302 -96.15 79.09 -23.83
N VAL A 303 -96.58 78.69 -22.63
CA VAL A 303 -97.82 77.94 -22.43
C VAL A 303 -99.01 78.91 -22.55
N PRO A 304 -99.92 78.74 -23.53
CA PRO A 304 -101.11 79.58 -23.65
C PRO A 304 -102.13 79.15 -22.57
N GLU A 305 -102.07 79.79 -21.40
CA GLU A 305 -102.98 79.47 -20.28
C GLU A 305 -104.47 79.55 -20.66
N SER A 306 -104.82 80.39 -21.65
CA SER A 306 -106.19 80.52 -22.17
C SER A 306 -106.71 79.24 -22.85
N LEU A 307 -105.85 78.46 -23.48
CA LEU A 307 -106.22 77.16 -24.08
C LEU A 307 -106.34 76.07 -23.02
N ILE A 308 -105.47 76.08 -22.01
CA ILE A 308 -105.51 75.10 -20.90
C ILE A 308 -106.74 75.30 -20.03
N ARG A 309 -107.08 76.55 -19.66
CA ARG A 309 -108.28 76.84 -18.86
C ARG A 309 -109.58 76.42 -19.56
N ASN A 310 -109.58 76.41 -20.90
CA ASN A 310 -110.74 76.03 -21.70
C ASN A 310 -110.64 74.60 -22.27
N ALA A 311 -109.67 73.79 -21.83
CA ALA A 311 -109.40 72.47 -22.40
C ALA A 311 -110.59 71.49 -22.25
N GLU A 312 -111.27 71.49 -21.10
CA GLU A 312 -112.48 70.69 -20.89
C GLU A 312 -113.61 71.13 -21.82
N GLY A 313 -113.82 72.44 -22.00
CA GLY A 313 -114.84 72.97 -22.91
C GLY A 313 -114.56 72.66 -24.38
N ILE A 314 -113.30 72.79 -24.82
CA ILE A 314 -112.88 72.44 -26.18
C ILE A 314 -113.02 70.93 -26.42
N GLY A 315 -112.64 70.11 -25.43
CA GLY A 315 -112.78 68.65 -25.48
C GLY A 315 -114.23 68.19 -25.53
N GLN A 316 -115.11 68.79 -24.69
CA GLN A 316 -116.54 68.50 -24.68
C GLN A 316 -117.19 68.87 -26.01
N VAL A 317 -116.96 70.08 -26.53
CA VAL A 317 -117.56 70.50 -27.81
C VAL A 317 -117.09 69.61 -28.97
N TYR A 318 -115.82 69.17 -28.98
CA TYR A 318 -115.32 68.24 -30.00
C TYR A 318 -115.95 66.84 -29.89
N GLN A 319 -116.07 66.28 -28.67
CA GLN A 319 -116.75 65.00 -28.44
C GLN A 319 -118.24 65.06 -28.77
N GLU A 320 -118.93 66.14 -28.38
CA GLU A 320 -120.36 66.34 -28.60
C GLU A 320 -120.70 66.58 -30.07
N LEU A 321 -119.81 67.21 -30.86
CA LEU A 321 -120.00 67.37 -32.29
C LEU A 321 -120.02 66.01 -33.02
N GLY A 322 -119.18 65.07 -32.56
CA GLY A 322 -119.10 63.71 -33.07
C GLY A 322 -120.32 62.86 -32.69
N SER A 323 -120.76 62.95 -31.42
CA SER A 323 -121.93 62.21 -30.93
C SER A 323 -123.24 62.74 -31.53
N HIS A 324 -123.41 64.06 -31.67
CA HIS A 324 -124.61 64.68 -32.23
C HIS A 324 -124.80 64.34 -33.73
N ARG A 325 -123.72 64.40 -34.54
CA ARG A 325 -123.76 64.02 -35.96
C ARG A 325 -124.07 62.55 -36.17
N LYS A 326 -123.59 61.68 -35.27
CA LYS A 326 -123.84 60.23 -35.29
C LYS A 326 -125.28 59.91 -34.86
N ALA A 327 -125.75 60.50 -33.76
CA ALA A 327 -127.10 60.29 -33.24
C ALA A 327 -128.22 60.75 -34.20
N MET A 328 -128.01 61.85 -34.94
CA MET A 328 -128.95 62.31 -36.00
C MET A 328 -129.05 61.33 -37.17
N LYS A 329 -127.95 60.69 -37.58
CA LYS A 329 -127.94 59.66 -38.63
C LYS A 329 -128.50 58.32 -38.16
N ASP A 330 -128.23 57.95 -36.91
CA ASP A 330 -128.60 56.64 -36.36
C ASP A 330 -130.07 56.57 -35.88
N ARG A 331 -130.75 57.70 -35.63
CA ARG A 331 -132.12 57.70 -35.09
C ARG A 331 -133.11 56.89 -35.93
N GLY A 332 -133.16 57.10 -37.24
CA GLY A 332 -134.07 56.35 -38.13
C GLY A 332 -133.74 54.85 -38.19
N ARG A 333 -132.44 54.49 -38.10
CA ARG A 333 -131.99 53.10 -38.06
C ARG A 333 -132.36 52.42 -36.74
N LEU A 334 -132.17 53.12 -35.62
CA LEU A 334 -132.43 52.59 -34.27
C LEU A 334 -133.93 52.45 -33.98
N GLU A 335 -134.78 53.37 -34.46
CA GLU A 335 -136.24 53.21 -34.38
C GLU A 335 -136.72 51.99 -35.20
N GLY A 336 -136.13 51.76 -36.38
CA GLY A 336 -136.38 50.55 -37.19
C GLY A 336 -135.90 49.25 -36.53
N LEU A 337 -134.70 49.25 -35.95
CA LEU A 337 -134.16 48.10 -35.21
C LEU A 337 -134.96 47.79 -33.94
N LEU A 338 -135.45 48.80 -33.21
CA LEU A 338 -136.30 48.62 -32.03
C LEU A 338 -137.61 47.92 -32.40
N SER A 339 -138.24 48.34 -33.50
CA SER A 339 -139.46 47.71 -34.00
C SER A 339 -139.21 46.26 -34.43
N GLY A 340 -138.12 46.01 -35.17
CA GLY A 340 -137.72 44.66 -35.60
C GLY A 340 -137.42 43.73 -34.42
N ALA A 341 -136.61 44.18 -33.46
CA ALA A 341 -136.24 43.40 -32.29
C ALA A 341 -137.44 43.09 -31.39
N LYS A 342 -138.41 44.00 -31.26
CA LYS A 342 -139.68 43.72 -30.54
C LYS A 342 -140.52 42.67 -31.27
N SER A 343 -140.56 42.67 -32.59
CA SER A 343 -141.25 41.62 -33.36
C SER A 343 -140.58 40.26 -33.16
N GLU A 344 -139.26 40.21 -33.34
CA GLU A 344 -138.47 38.97 -33.28
C GLU A 344 -138.48 38.35 -31.88
N ALA A 345 -138.34 39.18 -30.84
CA ALA A 345 -138.48 38.71 -29.46
C ALA A 345 -139.90 38.16 -29.19
N GLY A 346 -140.93 38.77 -29.76
CA GLY A 346 -142.31 38.28 -29.67
C GLY A 346 -142.51 36.94 -30.37
N ASP A 347 -141.84 36.71 -31.49
CA ASP A 347 -141.87 35.45 -32.23
C ASP A 347 -141.17 34.32 -31.47
N ILE A 348 -140.00 34.58 -30.89
CA ILE A 348 -139.27 33.62 -30.04
C ILE A 348 -140.10 33.25 -28.81
N LEU A 349 -140.72 34.24 -28.13
CA LEU A 349 -141.56 33.98 -26.97
C LEU A 349 -142.78 33.12 -27.34
N ARG A 350 -143.44 33.39 -28.47
CA ARG A 350 -144.54 32.57 -29.00
C ARG A 350 -144.12 31.13 -29.33
N GLY A 351 -142.84 30.89 -29.63
CA GLY A 351 -142.26 29.56 -29.83
C GLY A 351 -142.09 28.74 -28.55
N LEU A 352 -141.93 29.38 -27.40
CA LEU A 352 -141.76 28.72 -26.09
C LEU A 352 -143.10 28.50 -25.37
N ARG A 353 -143.95 29.55 -25.31
CA ARG A 353 -145.29 29.52 -24.72
C ARG A 353 -146.16 30.61 -25.34
N ARG A 354 -147.31 30.23 -25.90
CA ARG A 354 -148.21 31.14 -26.65
C ARG A 354 -149.00 32.12 -25.77
N ASP A 355 -149.01 31.87 -24.47
CA ASP A 355 -149.83 32.53 -23.44
C ASP A 355 -149.16 33.73 -22.77
N LEU A 356 -147.91 34.07 -23.13
CA LEU A 356 -147.12 35.14 -22.50
C LEU A 356 -146.83 36.31 -23.45
N THR A 357 -146.78 37.53 -22.91
CA THR A 357 -146.32 38.74 -23.63
C THR A 357 -144.86 39.08 -23.32
N LEU A 358 -144.24 39.91 -24.15
CA LEU A 358 -142.81 40.29 -24.02
C LEU A 358 -142.43 40.86 -22.65
N ASP A 359 -143.35 41.60 -22.03
CA ASP A 359 -143.12 42.18 -20.70
C ASP A 359 -143.17 41.13 -19.57
N GLN A 360 -143.67 39.92 -19.87
CA GLN A 360 -143.77 38.79 -18.94
C GLN A 360 -142.64 37.75 -19.16
N ALA A 361 -141.75 37.98 -20.14
CA ALA A 361 -140.63 37.09 -20.45
C ALA A 361 -139.67 36.90 -19.25
N ASP A 362 -139.61 37.87 -18.34
CA ASP A 362 -138.81 37.79 -17.11
C ASP A 362 -139.22 36.65 -16.17
N GLN A 363 -140.43 36.09 -16.32
CA GLN A 363 -140.92 34.96 -15.52
C GLN A 363 -140.33 33.61 -15.94
N LEU A 364 -139.67 33.53 -17.10
CA LEU A 364 -138.99 32.31 -17.58
C LEU A 364 -137.50 32.28 -17.19
N ARG A 365 -137.02 33.27 -16.43
CA ARG A 365 -135.62 33.34 -16.00
C ARG A 365 -135.35 32.38 -14.85
N VAL A 366 -134.33 31.54 -15.03
CA VAL A 366 -133.75 30.70 -13.98
C VAL A 366 -133.08 31.60 -12.93
N GLU A 367 -133.27 31.31 -11.64
CA GLU A 367 -132.69 32.12 -10.57
C GLU A 367 -131.16 32.09 -10.60
N LYS A 368 -130.53 33.23 -10.27
CA LYS A 368 -129.08 33.42 -10.36
C LYS A 368 -128.29 32.37 -9.54
N ALA A 369 -128.89 31.87 -8.45
CA ALA A 369 -128.30 30.82 -7.61
C ALA A 369 -128.22 29.45 -8.33
N GLU A 370 -129.23 29.09 -9.13
CA GLU A 370 -129.23 27.84 -9.90
C GLU A 370 -128.26 27.92 -11.09
N SER A 371 -128.16 29.09 -11.74
CA SER A 371 -127.15 29.32 -12.78
C SER A 371 -125.72 29.24 -12.26
N ILE A 372 -125.45 29.73 -11.03
CA ILE A 372 -124.14 29.62 -10.40
C ILE A 372 -123.84 28.15 -10.08
N ARG A 373 -124.80 27.41 -9.53
CA ARG A 373 -124.63 25.98 -9.21
C ARG A 373 -124.38 25.12 -10.45
N ILE A 374 -125.01 25.42 -11.57
CA ILE A 374 -124.75 24.76 -12.85
C ILE A 374 -123.31 25.04 -13.33
N GLN A 375 -122.82 26.27 -13.20
CA GLN A 375 -121.43 26.62 -13.55
C GLN A 375 -120.42 25.96 -12.61
N GLU A 376 -120.69 25.91 -11.30
CA GLU A 376 -119.83 25.25 -10.32
C GLU A 376 -119.71 23.74 -10.63
N LEU A 377 -120.83 23.05 -10.83
CA LEU A 377 -120.84 21.63 -11.21
C LEU A 377 -120.17 21.38 -12.56
N GLY A 378 -120.30 22.29 -13.53
CA GLY A 378 -119.59 22.23 -14.81
C GLY A 378 -118.06 22.32 -14.64
N SER A 379 -117.59 23.26 -13.80
CA SER A 379 -116.16 23.42 -13.50
C SER A 379 -115.58 22.24 -12.71
N GLU A 380 -116.38 21.64 -11.83
CA GLU A 380 -115.98 20.46 -11.05
C GLU A 380 -115.89 19.21 -11.93
N TYR A 381 -116.84 19.04 -12.87
CA TYR A 381 -116.82 17.97 -13.87
C TYR A 381 -115.59 18.08 -14.79
N GLU A 382 -115.27 19.29 -15.27
CA GLU A 382 -114.10 19.53 -16.14
C GLU A 382 -112.78 19.17 -15.41
N ARG A 383 -112.65 19.55 -14.13
CA ARG A 383 -111.50 19.18 -13.29
C ARG A 383 -111.39 17.67 -13.06
N LEU A 384 -112.50 16.99 -12.82
CA LEU A 384 -112.51 15.55 -12.58
C LEU A 384 -112.15 14.75 -13.84
N ILE A 385 -112.64 15.17 -15.01
CA ILE A 385 -112.30 14.52 -16.29
C ILE A 385 -110.83 14.75 -16.66
N THR A 386 -110.32 15.97 -16.59
CA THR A 386 -108.88 16.22 -16.88
C THR A 386 -107.95 15.47 -15.94
N ARG A 387 -108.35 15.29 -14.67
CA ARG A 387 -107.60 14.45 -13.73
C ARG A 387 -107.68 12.97 -14.09
N GLN A 388 -108.84 12.47 -14.50
CA GLN A 388 -108.99 11.06 -14.92
C GLN A 388 -108.16 10.76 -16.18
N GLU A 389 -108.18 11.65 -17.17
CA GLU A 389 -107.45 11.49 -18.43
C GLU A 389 -105.93 11.57 -18.24
N SER A 390 -105.44 12.55 -17.47
CA SER A 390 -104.01 12.67 -17.16
C SER A 390 -103.47 11.47 -16.38
N THR A 391 -104.22 10.95 -15.40
CA THR A 391 -103.82 9.76 -14.64
C THR A 391 -103.82 8.50 -15.52
N LYS A 392 -104.76 8.36 -16.47
CA LYS A 392 -104.76 7.26 -17.48
C LYS A 392 -103.57 7.35 -18.42
N GLU A 393 -103.19 8.54 -18.86
CA GLU A 393 -101.99 8.74 -19.69
C GLU A 393 -100.70 8.41 -18.93
N GLU A 394 -100.59 8.80 -17.66
CA GLU A 394 -99.42 8.47 -16.83
C GLU A 394 -99.32 6.97 -16.55
N MET A 395 -100.43 6.30 -16.26
CA MET A 395 -100.47 4.84 -16.10
C MET A 395 -100.07 4.10 -17.38
N SER A 396 -100.48 4.58 -18.56
CA SER A 396 -100.08 3.96 -19.83
C SER A 396 -98.58 4.16 -20.11
N LYS A 397 -98.04 5.37 -19.85
CA LYS A 397 -96.59 5.65 -19.98
C LYS A 397 -95.75 4.81 -19.01
N LEU A 398 -96.16 4.71 -17.75
CA LEU A 398 -95.44 3.92 -16.74
C LEU A 398 -95.51 2.41 -17.00
N SER A 399 -96.65 1.89 -17.47
CA SER A 399 -96.78 0.46 -17.80
C SER A 399 -95.94 0.07 -19.02
N LEU A 400 -95.86 0.92 -20.05
CA LEU A 400 -94.95 0.75 -21.19
C LEU A 400 -93.48 0.81 -20.77
N ARG A 401 -93.13 1.68 -19.81
CA ARG A 401 -91.77 1.78 -19.29
C ARG A 401 -91.40 0.55 -18.45
N MET A 402 -92.33 0.04 -17.64
CA MET A 402 -92.16 -1.20 -16.88
C MET A 402 -92.01 -2.42 -17.79
N SER A 403 -92.80 -2.54 -18.85
CA SER A 403 -92.67 -3.67 -19.78
C SER A 403 -91.36 -3.62 -20.56
N ARG A 404 -90.92 -2.43 -20.98
CA ARG A 404 -89.60 -2.23 -21.62
C ARG A 404 -88.45 -2.61 -20.67
N LEU A 405 -88.47 -2.12 -19.43
CA LEU A 405 -87.46 -2.43 -18.43
C LEU A 405 -87.45 -3.92 -18.06
N LYS A 406 -88.61 -4.56 -17.90
CA LYS A 406 -88.69 -6.02 -17.69
C LYS A 406 -88.14 -6.82 -18.88
N SER A 407 -88.39 -6.36 -20.11
CA SER A 407 -87.82 -7.01 -21.31
C SER A 407 -86.30 -6.83 -21.43
N GLN A 408 -85.78 -5.69 -20.97
CA GLN A 408 -84.34 -5.42 -20.93
C GLN A 408 -83.65 -6.24 -19.84
N LEU A 409 -84.31 -6.39 -18.68
CA LEU A 409 -83.81 -7.17 -17.56
C LEU A 409 -83.85 -8.68 -17.83
N ALA A 410 -84.85 -9.16 -18.58
CA ALA A 410 -84.91 -10.56 -19.03
C ALA A 410 -83.92 -10.91 -20.17
N LYS A 411 -83.35 -9.89 -20.85
CA LYS A 411 -82.31 -10.05 -21.88
C LYS A 411 -80.89 -9.96 -21.34
N LEU A 412 -80.72 -9.62 -20.06
CA LEU A 412 -79.43 -9.61 -19.38
C LEU A 412 -79.24 -10.96 -18.67
N GLU A 413 -78.12 -11.63 -18.91
CA GLU A 413 -77.75 -12.83 -18.15
C GLU A 413 -77.50 -12.47 -16.67
N ALA A 414 -77.78 -13.42 -15.77
CA ALA A 414 -77.60 -13.20 -14.33
C ALA A 414 -76.13 -12.82 -14.03
N PRO A 415 -75.88 -11.77 -13.22
CA PRO A 415 -74.53 -11.34 -12.91
C PRO A 415 -73.79 -12.47 -12.19
N HIS A 416 -72.60 -12.79 -12.70
CA HIS A 416 -71.72 -13.78 -12.08
C HIS A 416 -71.15 -13.23 -10.77
N ASP A 417 -70.95 -14.12 -9.80
CA ASP A 417 -70.37 -13.78 -8.51
C ASP A 417 -68.93 -13.28 -8.69
N THR A 418 -68.67 -12.04 -8.26
CA THR A 418 -67.37 -11.37 -8.42
C THR A 418 -66.55 -11.35 -7.14
N ASP A 419 -67.01 -12.03 -6.08
CA ASP A 419 -66.32 -12.08 -4.79
C ASP A 419 -64.94 -12.75 -4.88
N GLU A 420 -64.75 -13.75 -5.75
CA GLU A 420 -63.42 -14.33 -5.99
C GLU A 420 -62.48 -13.37 -6.72
N LEU A 421 -62.98 -12.65 -7.73
CA LEU A 421 -62.20 -11.63 -8.45
C LEU A 421 -61.78 -10.48 -7.54
N ARG A 422 -62.66 -10.08 -6.61
CA ARG A 422 -62.36 -9.04 -5.63
C ARG A 422 -61.30 -9.50 -4.62
N LYS A 423 -61.38 -10.76 -4.14
CA LYS A 423 -60.34 -11.36 -3.28
C LYS A 423 -58.99 -11.51 -3.98
N ILE A 424 -58.97 -11.77 -5.30
CA ILE A 424 -57.74 -11.84 -6.09
C ILE A 424 -57.14 -10.43 -6.27
N LEU A 425 -57.97 -9.41 -6.53
CA LEU A 425 -57.54 -8.02 -6.64
C LEU A 425 -56.96 -7.46 -5.33
N ASP A 426 -57.58 -7.77 -4.19
CA ASP A 426 -57.05 -7.38 -2.87
C ASP A 426 -55.70 -8.06 -2.55
N LYS A 427 -55.52 -9.33 -2.97
CA LYS A 427 -54.22 -10.03 -2.86
C LYS A 427 -53.16 -9.41 -3.78
N MET A 428 -53.52 -8.98 -4.99
CA MET A 428 -52.58 -8.34 -5.92
C MET A 428 -52.22 -6.91 -5.51
N GLN A 429 -53.14 -6.14 -4.90
CA GLN A 429 -52.82 -4.83 -4.32
C GLN A 429 -51.83 -4.91 -3.14
N GLY A 430 -51.76 -6.04 -2.45
CA GLY A 430 -50.78 -6.30 -1.37
C GLY A 430 -49.34 -6.50 -1.84
N HIS A 431 -49.09 -6.74 -3.13
CA HIS A 431 -47.74 -6.92 -3.69
C HIS A 431 -47.16 -5.64 -4.32
N GLY A 432 -47.87 -4.51 -4.19
CA GLY A 432 -47.43 -3.23 -4.73
C GLY A 432 -47.41 -3.21 -6.26
N ASP A 433 -46.60 -2.32 -6.83
CA ASP A 433 -46.52 -2.11 -8.28
C ASP A 433 -45.60 -3.16 -8.93
N LEU A 434 -46.17 -4.36 -9.15
CA LEU A 434 -45.50 -5.49 -9.80
C LEU A 434 -44.99 -5.16 -11.21
N GLU A 435 -45.60 -4.19 -11.88
CA GLU A 435 -45.23 -3.78 -13.24
C GLU A 435 -43.93 -2.96 -13.21
N THR A 436 -43.77 -2.08 -12.21
CA THR A 436 -42.48 -1.42 -11.95
C THR A 436 -41.41 -2.39 -11.45
N ALA A 437 -41.77 -3.37 -10.60
CA ALA A 437 -40.84 -4.39 -10.12
C ALA A 437 -40.33 -5.28 -11.26
N TYR A 438 -41.22 -5.73 -12.14
CA TYR A 438 -40.87 -6.46 -13.37
C TYR A 438 -40.00 -5.60 -14.30
N GLY A 439 -40.36 -4.32 -14.50
CA GLY A 439 -39.57 -3.39 -15.30
C GLY A 439 -38.18 -3.10 -14.72
N ASN A 440 -38.01 -3.15 -13.40
CA ASN A 440 -36.72 -3.04 -12.73
C ASN A 440 -35.89 -4.32 -12.89
N LEU A 441 -36.48 -5.49 -12.63
CA LEU A 441 -35.84 -6.80 -12.84
C LEU A 441 -35.38 -7.00 -14.29
N CYS A 442 -36.21 -6.67 -15.29
CA CYS A 442 -35.80 -6.74 -16.69
C CYS A 442 -34.64 -5.80 -17.03
N ARG A 443 -34.57 -4.62 -16.38
CA ARG A 443 -33.44 -3.69 -16.53
C ARG A 443 -32.18 -4.22 -15.87
N GLU A 444 -32.29 -4.81 -14.69
CA GLU A 444 -31.18 -5.47 -14.01
C GLU A 444 -30.63 -6.66 -14.81
N ILE A 445 -31.51 -7.49 -15.37
CA ILE A 445 -31.12 -8.60 -16.25
C ILE A 445 -30.37 -8.07 -17.48
N LYS A 446 -30.92 -7.08 -18.20
CA LYS A 446 -30.23 -6.47 -19.36
C LYS A 446 -28.88 -5.84 -19.00
N LYS A 447 -28.78 -5.24 -17.82
CA LYS A 447 -27.53 -4.67 -17.33
C LYS A 447 -26.50 -5.77 -17.06
N ALA A 448 -26.89 -6.84 -16.37
CA ALA A 448 -26.03 -7.99 -16.11
C ALA A 448 -25.61 -8.70 -17.41
N GLU A 449 -26.51 -8.88 -18.37
CA GLU A 449 -26.20 -9.43 -19.70
C GLU A 449 -25.18 -8.54 -20.45
N GLY A 450 -25.34 -7.21 -20.36
CA GLY A 450 -24.41 -6.23 -20.91
C GLY A 450 -23.03 -6.30 -20.25
N GLU A 451 -22.96 -6.42 -18.93
CA GLU A 451 -21.72 -6.56 -18.16
C GLU A 451 -20.98 -7.86 -18.51
N VAL A 452 -21.70 -8.97 -18.67
CA VAL A 452 -21.13 -10.25 -19.14
C VAL A 452 -20.59 -10.11 -20.56
N CYS A 453 -21.36 -9.53 -21.49
CA CYS A 453 -20.90 -9.30 -22.87
C CYS A 453 -19.65 -8.41 -22.93
N PHE A 454 -19.62 -7.35 -22.12
CA PHE A 454 -18.48 -6.44 -22.03
C PHE A 454 -17.25 -7.15 -21.43
N GLY A 455 -17.42 -7.91 -20.35
CA GLY A 455 -16.36 -8.69 -19.72
C GLY A 455 -15.73 -9.71 -20.68
N VAL A 456 -16.56 -10.43 -21.43
CA VAL A 456 -16.11 -11.40 -22.45
C VAL A 456 -15.33 -10.72 -23.57
N ARG A 457 -15.80 -9.57 -24.09
CA ARG A 457 -15.06 -8.79 -25.08
C ARG A 457 -13.71 -8.30 -24.54
N LYS A 458 -13.65 -7.90 -23.28
CA LYS A 458 -12.41 -7.46 -22.63
C LYS A 458 -11.38 -8.59 -22.51
N LEU A 459 -11.84 -9.83 -22.41
CA LEU A 459 -10.99 -11.02 -22.42
C LEU A 459 -10.52 -11.42 -23.84
N GLY A 460 -11.03 -10.77 -24.90
CA GLY A 460 -10.65 -11.06 -26.29
C GLY A 460 -11.16 -12.40 -26.82
N ILE A 461 -12.14 -13.02 -26.15
CA ILE A 461 -12.69 -14.33 -26.49
C ILE A 461 -14.02 -14.14 -27.22
N GLU A 462 -14.14 -14.69 -28.43
CA GLU A 462 -15.44 -14.75 -29.13
C GLU A 462 -16.26 -15.93 -28.59
N LEU A 463 -17.31 -15.64 -27.83
CA LEU A 463 -18.27 -16.63 -27.36
C LEU A 463 -19.55 -16.61 -28.19
N LYS A 464 -20.09 -17.79 -28.47
CA LYS A 464 -21.38 -17.97 -29.18
C LYS A 464 -22.61 -17.72 -28.28
N SER A 465 -22.47 -17.83 -26.95
CA SER A 465 -23.53 -17.59 -25.95
C SER A 465 -22.89 -17.20 -24.59
N PRO A 466 -23.52 -16.33 -23.77
CA PRO A 466 -23.05 -15.99 -22.42
C PRO A 466 -23.01 -17.20 -21.46
N GLU A 467 -23.78 -18.26 -21.73
CA GLU A 467 -23.76 -19.49 -20.93
C GLU A 467 -22.45 -20.28 -21.10
N ALA A 468 -21.81 -20.15 -22.27
CA ALA A 468 -20.53 -20.80 -22.57
C ALA A 468 -19.36 -20.25 -21.74
N VAL A 469 -19.56 -19.16 -20.98
CA VAL A 469 -18.57 -18.65 -20.03
C VAL A 469 -18.30 -19.66 -18.91
N ARG A 470 -19.32 -20.45 -18.51
CA ARG A 470 -19.20 -21.41 -17.39
C ARG A 470 -18.27 -22.59 -17.71
N ASP A 471 -18.14 -22.92 -18.99
CA ASP A 471 -17.36 -24.06 -19.46
C ASP A 471 -15.96 -23.67 -19.94
N LEU A 472 -15.58 -22.39 -19.79
CA LEU A 472 -14.22 -21.94 -20.10
C LEU A 472 -13.23 -22.61 -19.14
N PRO A 473 -12.12 -23.17 -19.65
CA PRO A 473 -11.03 -23.63 -18.81
C PRO A 473 -10.33 -22.42 -18.19
N ILE A 474 -10.70 -22.08 -16.96
CA ILE A 474 -10.06 -21.02 -16.18
C ILE A 474 -8.81 -21.62 -15.52
N PRO A 475 -7.64 -20.95 -15.61
CA PRO A 475 -6.44 -21.42 -14.92
C PRO A 475 -6.69 -21.49 -13.41
N SER A 476 -6.06 -22.47 -12.74
CA SER A 476 -6.17 -22.61 -11.29
C SER A 476 -5.56 -21.38 -10.58
N PRO A 477 -6.01 -21.02 -9.37
CA PRO A 477 -5.43 -19.91 -8.63
C PRO A 477 -3.92 -20.05 -8.43
N GLU A 478 -3.40 -21.28 -8.26
CA GLU A 478 -1.96 -21.53 -8.15
C GLU A 478 -1.21 -21.22 -9.45
N THR A 479 -1.86 -21.45 -10.61
CA THR A 479 -1.30 -21.10 -11.91
C THR A 479 -1.25 -19.58 -12.07
N ILE A 480 -2.30 -18.89 -11.64
CA ILE A 480 -2.36 -17.42 -11.65
C ILE A 480 -1.25 -16.84 -10.76
N ASP A 481 -1.14 -17.32 -9.52
CA ASP A 481 -0.11 -16.88 -8.57
C ASP A 481 1.32 -17.11 -9.11
N ALA A 482 1.56 -18.26 -9.75
CA ALA A 482 2.85 -18.56 -10.36
C ALA A 482 3.20 -17.61 -11.52
N PHE A 483 2.23 -17.29 -12.38
CA PHE A 483 2.43 -16.33 -13.47
C PHE A 483 2.52 -14.90 -12.96
N GLU A 484 1.76 -14.51 -11.95
CA GLU A 484 1.85 -13.19 -11.30
C GLU A 484 3.23 -13.01 -10.66
N GLN A 485 3.74 -14.03 -9.96
CA GLN A 485 5.08 -14.00 -9.40
C GLN A 485 6.16 -13.96 -10.49
N SER A 486 6.01 -14.74 -11.56
CA SER A 486 6.97 -14.74 -12.68
C SER A 486 7.00 -13.41 -13.42
N LEU A 487 5.83 -12.84 -13.73
CA LEU A 487 5.72 -11.54 -14.39
C LEU A 487 6.19 -10.41 -13.47
N GLY A 488 5.80 -10.42 -12.19
CA GLY A 488 6.27 -9.45 -11.19
C GLY A 488 7.78 -9.49 -10.99
N ASN A 489 8.40 -10.68 -11.02
CA ASN A 489 9.85 -10.84 -10.99
C ASN A 489 10.51 -10.27 -12.25
N ALA A 490 9.92 -10.50 -13.43
CA ALA A 490 10.42 -9.97 -14.71
C ALA A 490 10.30 -8.44 -14.76
N GLU A 491 9.17 -7.87 -14.35
CA GLU A 491 8.96 -6.43 -14.25
C GLU A 491 9.94 -5.78 -13.26
N SER A 492 10.13 -6.40 -12.09
CA SER A 492 11.11 -5.94 -11.10
C SER A 492 12.53 -5.97 -11.66
N ALA A 493 12.89 -6.99 -12.44
CA ALA A 493 14.20 -7.09 -13.09
C ALA A 493 14.36 -6.01 -14.17
N VAL A 494 13.34 -5.75 -14.99
CA VAL A 494 13.34 -4.67 -15.98
C VAL A 494 13.48 -3.30 -15.31
N GLN A 495 12.76 -3.05 -14.22
CA GLN A 495 12.87 -1.81 -13.45
C GLN A 495 14.29 -1.62 -12.88
N ARG A 496 14.86 -2.67 -12.25
CA ARG A 496 16.24 -2.63 -11.76
C ARG A 496 17.24 -2.31 -12.88
N TYR A 497 17.13 -2.98 -14.03
CA TYR A 497 18.03 -2.71 -15.16
C TYR A 497 17.86 -1.31 -15.74
N ARG A 498 16.66 -0.72 -15.71
CA ARG A 498 16.42 0.68 -16.08
C ARG A 498 17.09 1.63 -15.08
N SER A 499 16.89 1.41 -13.78
CA SER A 499 17.53 2.22 -12.73
C SER A 499 19.06 2.16 -12.80
N ASP A 500 19.63 0.97 -12.98
CA ASP A 500 21.08 0.78 -13.14
C ASP A 500 21.61 1.49 -14.40
N LYS A 501 20.83 1.47 -15.48
CA LYS A 501 21.16 2.18 -16.72
C LYS A 501 21.18 3.70 -16.49
N ASP A 502 20.12 4.25 -15.89
CA ASP A 502 20.00 5.68 -15.62
C ASP A 502 21.08 6.18 -14.65
N GLU A 503 21.50 5.35 -13.69
CA GLU A 503 22.63 5.66 -12.80
C GLU A 503 23.96 5.68 -13.55
N LEU A 504 24.20 4.69 -14.41
CA LEU A 504 25.42 4.64 -15.21
C LEU A 504 25.49 5.77 -16.25
N GLU A 505 24.38 6.14 -16.89
CA GLU A 505 24.32 7.29 -17.80
C GLU A 505 24.66 8.59 -17.07
N ARG A 506 24.10 8.81 -15.87
CA ARG A 506 24.45 9.96 -15.02
C ARG A 506 25.94 10.00 -14.67
N ARG A 507 26.54 8.85 -14.32
CA ARG A 507 27.98 8.77 -14.02
C ARG A 507 28.85 9.03 -15.26
N VAL A 508 28.43 8.61 -16.45
CA VAL A 508 29.16 8.94 -17.69
C VAL A 508 29.13 10.44 -17.93
N VAL A 509 27.97 11.09 -17.77
CA VAL A 509 27.85 12.55 -17.88
C VAL A 509 28.73 13.28 -16.84
N GLU A 510 28.79 12.78 -15.61
CA GLU A 510 29.67 13.34 -14.57
C GLU A 510 31.16 13.21 -14.95
N ILE A 511 31.58 12.04 -15.43
CA ILE A 511 32.96 11.80 -15.90
C ILE A 511 33.27 12.68 -17.11
N ASP A 512 32.34 12.83 -18.06
CA ASP A 512 32.49 13.71 -19.22
C ASP A 512 32.69 15.17 -18.77
N GLY A 513 31.90 15.64 -17.79
CA GLY A 513 32.07 16.96 -17.19
C GLY A 513 33.42 17.13 -16.47
N GLN A 514 33.92 16.10 -15.80
CA GLN A 514 35.26 16.12 -15.17
C GLN A 514 36.39 16.16 -16.22
N ILE A 515 36.22 15.47 -17.34
CA ILE A 515 37.16 15.51 -18.47
C ILE A 515 37.16 16.90 -19.12
N GLU A 516 35.98 17.49 -19.36
CA GLU A 516 35.84 18.83 -19.92
C GLU A 516 36.44 19.90 -18.99
N GLN A 517 36.23 19.79 -17.67
CA GLN A 517 36.85 20.69 -16.70
C GLN A 517 38.39 20.63 -16.76
N LEU A 518 38.96 19.42 -16.84
CA LEU A 518 40.40 19.24 -17.00
C LEU A 518 40.93 19.78 -18.33
N GLN A 519 40.11 19.85 -19.37
CA GLN A 519 40.48 20.43 -20.67
C GLN A 519 40.38 21.96 -20.68
N LEU A 520 39.38 22.54 -20.01
CA LEU A 520 39.16 24.00 -19.94
C LEU A 520 40.21 24.72 -19.09
N GLU A 521 40.74 24.08 -18.05
CA GLU A 521 41.76 24.69 -17.17
C GLU A 521 43.13 24.82 -17.85
N GLN A 522 43.48 23.92 -18.78
CA GLN A 522 44.62 23.96 -19.72
C GLN A 522 44.66 22.64 -20.52
N GLU A 523 44.98 22.66 -21.82
CA GLU A 523 45.12 21.41 -22.60
C GLU A 523 46.22 20.50 -22.04
N VAL A 524 45.84 19.48 -21.28
CA VAL A 524 46.76 18.48 -20.72
C VAL A 524 47.20 17.50 -21.83
N PRO A 525 48.49 17.47 -22.21
CA PRO A 525 48.99 16.58 -23.25
C PRO A 525 48.95 15.11 -22.78
N THR A 526 48.69 14.20 -23.72
CA THR A 526 48.68 12.76 -23.48
C THR A 526 49.98 12.11 -23.94
N GLU A 527 50.25 10.88 -23.47
CA GLU A 527 51.39 10.10 -23.96
C GLU A 527 51.29 9.79 -25.47
N HIS A 528 50.06 9.77 -26.01
CA HIS A 528 49.82 9.65 -27.44
C HIS A 528 50.30 10.90 -28.18
N ASP A 529 49.94 12.10 -27.71
CA ASP A 529 50.36 13.38 -28.31
C ASP A 529 51.89 13.53 -28.33
N LEU A 530 52.57 13.07 -27.26
CA LEU A 530 54.04 13.05 -27.24
C LEU A 530 54.63 12.06 -28.25
N ASN A 531 54.02 10.89 -28.42
CA ASN A 531 54.48 9.90 -29.39
C ASN A 531 54.26 10.39 -30.83
N GLU A 532 53.16 11.06 -31.12
CA GLU A 532 52.93 11.73 -32.41
C GLU A 532 53.97 12.82 -32.64
N ALA A 533 54.20 13.71 -31.67
CA ALA A 533 55.22 14.76 -31.79
C ALA A 533 56.64 14.19 -32.00
N ARG A 534 56.98 13.08 -31.31
CA ARG A 534 58.26 12.37 -31.53
C ARG A 534 58.34 11.74 -32.92
N HIS A 535 57.24 11.21 -33.43
CA HIS A 535 57.16 10.65 -34.78
C HIS A 535 57.36 11.75 -35.83
N THR A 536 56.69 12.90 -35.67
CA THR A 536 56.86 14.08 -36.54
C THR A 536 58.30 14.59 -36.49
N ARG A 537 58.92 14.67 -35.30
CA ARG A 537 60.35 14.99 -35.16
C ARG A 537 61.23 13.98 -35.90
N GLU A 538 60.96 12.69 -35.79
CA GLU A 538 61.72 11.64 -36.50
C GLU A 538 61.57 11.74 -38.02
N GLN A 539 60.38 12.09 -38.52
CA GLN A 539 60.16 12.36 -39.94
C GLN A 539 61.00 13.56 -40.42
N GLY A 540 61.04 14.65 -39.65
CA GLY A 540 61.91 15.79 -39.94
C GLY A 540 63.39 15.41 -39.99
N TRP A 541 63.84 14.56 -39.06
CA TRP A 541 65.21 14.04 -39.06
C TRP A 541 65.51 13.16 -40.29
N GLN A 542 64.56 12.32 -40.70
CA GLN A 542 64.71 11.48 -41.89
C GLN A 542 64.84 12.32 -43.16
N LEU A 543 64.08 13.42 -43.28
CA LEU A 543 64.20 14.36 -44.40
C LEU A 543 65.59 15.04 -44.42
N ILE A 544 66.08 15.53 -43.28
CA ILE A 544 67.42 16.13 -43.16
C ILE A 544 68.53 15.10 -43.48
N ARG A 545 68.40 13.88 -42.95
CA ARG A 545 69.34 12.79 -43.20
C ARG A 545 69.35 12.37 -44.67
N GLY A 546 68.19 12.37 -45.34
CA GLY A 546 68.06 12.09 -46.76
C GLY A 546 68.82 13.09 -47.63
N HIS A 547 68.80 14.38 -47.27
CA HIS A 547 69.61 15.44 -47.89
C HIS A 547 71.11 15.28 -47.64
N LEU A 548 71.52 14.97 -46.40
CA LEU A 548 72.94 14.81 -46.04
C LEU A 548 73.60 13.57 -46.67
N LEU A 549 72.83 12.50 -46.87
CA LEU A 549 73.33 11.24 -47.45
C LEU A 549 73.09 11.12 -48.96
N ASN A 550 72.52 12.14 -49.61
CA ASN A 550 72.17 12.13 -51.04
C ASN A 550 71.27 10.95 -51.45
N THR A 551 70.37 10.53 -50.56
CA THR A 551 69.42 9.42 -50.79
C THR A 551 67.99 9.92 -50.99
N ALA A 552 67.80 11.20 -51.31
CA ALA A 552 66.48 11.79 -51.50
C ALA A 552 65.71 11.10 -52.65
N THR A 553 64.54 10.56 -52.33
CA THR A 553 63.63 9.91 -53.29
C THR A 553 62.73 10.95 -53.97
N ASN A 554 62.29 10.65 -55.21
CA ASN A 554 61.33 11.48 -55.94
C ASN A 554 60.02 11.62 -55.13
N GLY A 555 59.82 12.76 -54.47
CA GLY A 555 58.71 13.03 -53.54
C GLY A 555 59.13 13.72 -52.23
N ALA A 556 60.44 13.76 -51.93
CA ALA A 556 60.97 14.41 -50.72
C ALA A 556 60.65 15.92 -50.67
N ALA A 557 60.65 16.62 -51.82
CA ALA A 557 60.37 18.05 -51.89
C ALA A 557 58.94 18.42 -51.42
N ASP A 558 57.92 17.62 -51.76
CA ASP A 558 56.54 17.88 -51.32
C ASP A 558 56.38 17.61 -49.82
N HIS A 559 57.08 16.59 -49.29
CA HIS A 559 57.05 16.25 -47.86
C HIS A 559 57.82 17.28 -47.01
N GLU A 560 58.88 17.87 -47.55
CA GLU A 560 59.61 18.98 -46.92
C GLU A 560 58.76 20.23 -46.83
N VAL A 561 58.06 20.60 -47.93
CA VAL A 561 57.15 21.75 -47.92
C VAL A 561 56.02 21.54 -46.91
N ALA A 562 55.43 20.34 -46.87
CA ALA A 562 54.39 20.00 -45.89
C ALA A 562 54.91 20.01 -44.44
N PHE A 563 56.13 19.53 -44.20
CA PHE A 563 56.74 19.53 -42.87
C PHE A 563 57.09 20.95 -42.38
N VAL A 564 57.65 21.79 -43.25
CA VAL A 564 57.96 23.19 -42.91
C VAL A 564 56.67 23.98 -42.64
N ALA A 565 55.61 23.73 -43.41
CA ALA A 565 54.31 24.36 -43.19
C ALA A 565 53.65 23.97 -41.85
N ALA A 566 53.98 22.80 -41.29
CA ALA A 566 53.44 22.34 -40.02
C ALA A 566 54.02 23.08 -38.78
N PHE A 567 55.13 23.82 -38.93
CA PHE A 567 55.80 24.51 -37.81
C PHE A 567 56.06 26.01 -38.10
N PRO A 568 55.04 26.88 -38.12
CA PRO A 568 55.23 28.33 -38.26
C PRO A 568 56.01 28.91 -37.05
N PRO A 569 56.96 29.84 -37.23
CA PRO A 569 57.30 30.60 -38.44
C PRO A 569 58.51 30.04 -39.24
N ALA A 570 58.82 28.74 -39.17
CA ALA A 570 59.97 28.19 -39.89
C ALA A 570 59.90 28.42 -41.40
N THR A 571 61.03 28.80 -41.99
CA THR A 571 61.17 29.01 -43.43
C THR A 571 62.10 27.99 -44.09
N THR A 572 62.90 27.29 -43.28
CA THR A 572 63.81 26.24 -43.72
C THR A 572 63.52 24.91 -43.03
N LEU A 573 63.92 23.80 -43.66
CA LEU A 573 63.77 22.45 -43.11
C LEU A 573 64.50 22.29 -41.76
N THR A 574 65.66 22.92 -41.61
CA THR A 574 66.44 22.93 -40.37
C THR A 574 65.72 23.68 -39.25
N GLU A 575 65.15 24.86 -39.54
CA GLU A 575 64.34 25.61 -38.56
C GLU A 575 63.09 24.84 -38.15
N ALA A 576 62.39 24.22 -39.11
CA ALA A 576 61.20 23.41 -38.83
C ALA A 576 61.55 22.19 -37.96
N TYR A 577 62.70 21.57 -38.21
CA TYR A 577 63.20 20.47 -37.38
C TYR A 577 63.54 20.92 -35.96
N GLU A 578 64.25 22.03 -35.78
CA GLU A 578 64.55 22.59 -34.45
C GLU A 578 63.27 22.91 -33.67
N LEU A 579 62.25 23.46 -34.33
CA LEU A 579 60.94 23.70 -33.72
C LEU A 579 60.22 22.38 -33.37
N SER A 580 60.30 21.35 -34.22
CA SER A 580 59.72 20.03 -33.92
C SER A 580 60.38 19.35 -32.72
N VAL A 581 61.70 19.54 -32.54
CA VAL A 581 62.45 19.04 -31.37
C VAL A 581 61.98 19.77 -30.12
N ARG A 582 61.94 21.11 -30.14
CA ARG A 582 61.44 21.92 -29.01
C ARG A 582 60.00 21.56 -28.65
N HIS A 583 59.13 21.34 -29.65
CA HIS A 583 57.75 20.95 -29.43
C HIS A 583 57.63 19.58 -28.73
N ALA A 584 58.41 18.58 -29.16
CA ALA A 584 58.43 17.28 -28.51
C ALA A 584 59.02 17.33 -27.09
N ASP A 585 60.05 18.16 -26.87
CA ASP A 585 60.65 18.36 -25.55
C ASP A 585 59.71 19.11 -24.60
N GLU A 586 59.02 20.15 -25.09
CA GLU A 586 57.99 20.88 -24.34
C GLU A 586 56.83 19.96 -23.94
N LEU A 587 56.36 19.10 -24.84
CA LEU A 587 55.34 18.10 -24.52
C LEU A 587 55.83 17.08 -23.48
N ALA A 588 57.09 16.64 -23.55
CA ALA A 588 57.68 15.72 -22.58
C ALA A 588 57.84 16.38 -21.19
N ASP A 589 58.28 17.63 -21.15
CA ASP A 589 58.41 18.43 -19.94
C ASP A 589 57.05 18.71 -19.30
N ARG A 590 56.03 19.02 -20.11
CA ARG A 590 54.65 19.23 -19.66
C ARG A 590 54.04 17.94 -19.12
N LEU A 591 54.21 16.81 -19.81
CA LEU A 591 53.80 15.49 -19.29
C LEU A 591 54.42 15.18 -17.92
N ARG A 592 55.66 15.61 -17.68
CA ARG A 592 56.33 15.42 -16.38
C ARG A 592 55.84 16.41 -15.30
N ARG A 593 55.66 17.68 -15.64
CA ARG A 593 55.20 18.73 -14.70
C ARG A 593 53.73 18.58 -14.34
N GLU A 594 52.92 18.07 -15.26
CA GLU A 594 51.47 17.86 -15.13
C GLU A 594 51.12 16.38 -14.91
N ALA A 595 52.08 15.54 -14.50
CA ALA A 595 51.94 14.09 -14.42
C ALA A 595 50.69 13.61 -13.64
N ASP A 596 50.35 14.28 -12.55
CA ASP A 596 49.17 13.96 -11.74
C ASP A 596 47.86 14.22 -12.52
N ARG A 597 47.79 15.30 -13.31
CA ARG A 597 46.63 15.63 -14.14
C ARG A 597 46.51 14.72 -15.36
N VAL A 598 47.64 14.33 -15.94
CA VAL A 598 47.70 13.34 -17.04
C VAL A 598 47.20 11.99 -16.54
N ALA A 599 47.67 11.55 -15.37
CA ALA A 599 47.20 10.32 -14.73
C ALA A 599 45.70 10.37 -14.41
N GLN A 600 45.21 11.52 -13.91
CA GLN A 600 43.79 11.73 -13.64
C GLN A 600 42.94 11.66 -14.93
N LYS A 601 43.37 12.34 -16.01
CA LYS A 601 42.70 12.30 -17.32
C LYS A 601 42.68 10.89 -17.91
N VAL A 602 43.78 10.15 -17.82
CA VAL A 602 43.85 8.74 -18.27
C VAL A 602 42.93 7.84 -17.44
N SER A 603 42.88 8.04 -16.12
CA SER A 603 41.96 7.31 -15.24
C SER A 603 40.50 7.58 -15.61
N LEU A 604 40.13 8.84 -15.83
CA LEU A 604 38.77 9.23 -16.21
C LEU A 604 38.38 8.69 -17.59
N LEU A 605 39.27 8.70 -18.57
CA LEU A 605 39.04 8.11 -19.89
C LEU A 605 38.87 6.58 -19.81
N SER A 606 39.64 5.91 -18.96
CA SER A 606 39.48 4.47 -18.69
C SER A 606 38.15 4.17 -18.00
N ASP A 607 37.78 4.95 -16.98
CA ASP A 607 36.52 4.82 -16.27
C ASP A 607 35.32 5.08 -17.20
N ARG A 608 35.38 6.10 -18.05
CA ARG A 608 34.37 6.36 -19.08
C ARG A 608 34.16 5.14 -19.98
N LYS A 609 35.25 4.56 -20.51
CA LYS A 609 35.21 3.40 -21.41
C LYS A 609 34.62 2.16 -20.72
N THR A 610 34.96 1.91 -19.46
CA THR A 610 34.39 0.77 -18.70
C THR A 610 32.90 0.94 -18.43
N ARG A 611 32.45 2.17 -18.14
CA ARG A 611 31.04 2.50 -17.92
C ARG A 611 30.22 2.40 -19.21
N GLU A 612 30.75 2.85 -20.34
CA GLU A 612 30.13 2.67 -21.68
C GLU A 612 29.98 1.19 -22.06
N ALA A 613 30.99 0.36 -21.77
CA ALA A 613 30.92 -1.09 -21.97
C ALA A 613 29.85 -1.75 -21.06
N HIS A 614 29.65 -1.23 -19.85
CA HIS A 614 28.59 -1.67 -18.95
C HIS A 614 27.19 -1.25 -19.43
N LEU A 615 27.05 -0.02 -19.94
CA LEU A 615 25.80 0.49 -20.52
C LEU A 615 25.36 -0.32 -21.75
N THR A 616 26.28 -0.65 -22.64
CA THR A 616 26.00 -1.49 -23.81
C THR A 616 25.56 -2.90 -23.41
N ARG A 617 26.18 -3.50 -22.38
CA ARG A 617 25.77 -4.80 -21.83
C ARG A 617 24.39 -4.75 -21.17
N LEU A 618 24.08 -3.72 -20.40
CA LEU A 618 22.76 -3.53 -19.76
C LEU A 618 21.67 -3.26 -20.80
N SER A 619 21.97 -2.47 -21.82
CA SER A 619 21.05 -2.20 -22.94
C SER A 619 20.68 -3.48 -23.70
N ARG A 620 21.65 -4.40 -23.86
CA ARG A 620 21.40 -5.72 -24.46
C ARG A 620 20.56 -6.62 -23.55
N LYS A 621 20.76 -6.57 -22.23
CA LYS A 621 19.92 -7.30 -21.27
C LYS A 621 18.48 -6.78 -21.24
N LEU A 622 18.29 -5.45 -21.30
CA LEU A 622 16.97 -4.83 -21.38
C LEU A 622 16.22 -5.22 -22.65
N LYS A 623 16.90 -5.27 -23.81
CA LYS A 623 16.31 -5.74 -25.08
C LYS A 623 15.92 -7.22 -25.10
N ASN A 624 16.52 -8.02 -24.23
CA ASN A 624 16.19 -9.45 -24.11
C ASN A 624 15.15 -9.72 -23.01
N ALA A 625 14.86 -8.73 -22.16
CA ALA A 625 13.97 -8.86 -21.01
C ALA A 625 12.58 -8.21 -21.22
N GLY A 626 12.47 -7.30 -22.18
CA GLY A 626 11.19 -6.83 -22.72
C GLY A 626 10.94 -7.48 -24.07
#